data_AF-A0A2J7VR54-F1
#
_entry.id   AF-A0A2J7VR54-F1
#
_cell.length_a   1.000
_cell.length_b   1.000
_cell.length_c   1.000
_cell.angle_alpha   90.00
_cell.angle_beta   90.00
_cell.angle_gamma   90.00
#
_symmetry.space_group_name_H-M   'P 1'
#
loop_
_entity.id
_entity.type
_entity.pdbx_description
1 polymer ?
#
loop_
_entity_poly.entity_id
_entity_poly.type
_entity_poly.pdbx_seq_one_letter_code
_entity_poly.pdbx_strand_id
1 'polypeptide(L)'
;MTWPDAYGVISLELCEAAKIREVAVIASAPVIWGVDVARFGDDSSALAKRKGNHQLAPVEEWWGKDTMQTAGLIKAEWDKTPESERPVSINVDVIGIGAGVVDRLKELGLPVNGVNVAEAEAVNAKADRQFNRLRDELWWKGREWLEAKDCHLADDEETIAELTVPTYSVLSNGLIKVEGKPELKARGVKSPNRADAWLLTFAELGAPPRPPKPLKQRNRVLA
;
A
#
# COMPACT_ATOMS: atom_id res chain seq x y z
N MET A 1 -3.11 15.55 -35.31
CA MET A 1 -3.02 14.16 -34.83
C MET A 1 -2.56 14.24 -33.39
N THR A 2 -3.51 14.35 -32.46
CA THR A 2 -3.22 14.40 -31.02
C THR A 2 -2.92 12.97 -30.59
N TRP A 3 -1.67 12.72 -30.18
CA TRP A 3 -1.36 11.51 -29.43
C TRP A 3 -2.25 11.50 -28.19
N PRO A 4 -2.80 10.36 -27.75
CA PRO A 4 -3.47 10.33 -26.46
C PRO A 4 -2.42 10.73 -25.41
N ASP A 5 -2.60 11.90 -24.79
CA ASP A 5 -1.63 12.49 -23.86
C ASP A 5 -1.48 11.71 -22.54
N ALA A 6 -2.11 10.53 -22.43
CA ALA A 6 -2.14 9.71 -21.23
C ALA A 6 -2.23 8.21 -21.58
N TYR A 7 -1.32 7.42 -21.02
CA TYR A 7 -1.30 5.96 -21.13
C TYR A 7 -1.81 5.34 -19.82
N GLY A 8 -2.50 4.20 -19.90
CA GLY A 8 -2.87 3.43 -18.70
C GLY A 8 -1.63 2.99 -17.93
N VAL A 9 -1.66 3.11 -16.60
CA VAL A 9 -0.51 2.70 -15.76
C VAL A 9 -0.39 1.19 -15.71
N ILE A 10 -1.50 0.50 -15.43
CA ILE A 10 -1.61 -0.95 -15.39
C ILE A 10 -2.68 -1.38 -16.39
N SER A 11 -2.36 -2.32 -17.27
CA SER A 11 -3.32 -2.83 -18.26
C SER A 11 -4.19 -3.95 -17.69
N LEU A 12 -5.45 -4.01 -18.10
CA LEU A 12 -6.37 -5.10 -17.74
C LEU A 12 -5.82 -6.49 -18.07
N GLU A 13 -5.14 -6.64 -19.21
CA GLU A 13 -4.53 -7.90 -19.63
C GLU A 13 -3.54 -8.44 -18.59
N LEU A 14 -2.71 -7.57 -17.99
CA LEU A 14 -1.75 -7.95 -16.95
C LEU A 14 -2.48 -8.46 -15.70
N CYS A 15 -3.56 -7.79 -15.28
CA CYS A 15 -4.35 -8.18 -14.12
C CYS A 15 -5.06 -9.52 -14.35
N GLU A 16 -5.76 -9.66 -15.48
CA GLU A 16 -6.48 -10.89 -15.84
C GLU A 16 -5.53 -12.09 -15.95
N ALA A 17 -4.37 -11.87 -16.58
CA ALA A 17 -3.36 -12.91 -16.66
C ALA A 17 -2.82 -13.29 -15.27
N ALA A 18 -2.61 -12.33 -14.36
CA ALA A 18 -2.15 -12.63 -12.99
C ALA A 18 -3.21 -13.38 -12.16
N LYS A 19 -4.49 -13.20 -12.43
CA LYS A 19 -5.59 -13.91 -11.75
C LYS A 19 -5.62 -15.41 -12.07
N ILE A 20 -5.35 -15.77 -13.33
CA ILE A 20 -5.42 -17.16 -13.80
C ILE A 20 -4.11 -17.93 -13.74
N ARG A 21 -2.98 -17.26 -13.43
CA ARG A 21 -1.68 -17.94 -13.32
C ARG A 21 -1.65 -18.85 -12.10
N GLU A 22 -1.16 -20.06 -12.31
CA GLU A 22 -0.73 -20.96 -11.25
C GLU A 22 0.72 -20.64 -10.89
N VAL A 23 0.91 -19.95 -9.77
CA VAL A 23 2.23 -19.63 -9.23
C VAL A 23 2.34 -20.19 -7.82
N ALA A 24 3.50 -20.75 -7.48
CA ALA A 24 3.78 -21.16 -6.13
C ALA A 24 4.03 -19.93 -5.24
N VAL A 25 3.38 -19.91 -4.07
CA VAL A 25 3.63 -18.90 -3.04
C VAL A 25 5.07 -19.04 -2.56
N ILE A 26 5.81 -17.93 -2.54
CA ILE A 26 7.14 -17.90 -1.91
C ILE A 26 6.95 -17.98 -0.38
N ALA A 27 7.09 -19.19 0.18
CA ALA A 27 6.78 -19.45 1.59
C ALA A 27 7.58 -18.58 2.58
N SER A 28 8.84 -18.27 2.23
CA SER A 28 9.75 -17.43 3.02
C SER A 28 9.52 -15.93 2.87
N ALA A 29 8.68 -15.49 1.94
CA ALA A 29 8.41 -14.08 1.75
C ALA A 29 7.60 -13.52 2.94
N PRO A 30 7.88 -12.29 3.37
CA PRO A 30 7.12 -11.66 4.43
C PRO A 30 5.69 -11.35 3.97
N VAL A 31 4.76 -11.39 4.91
CA VAL A 31 3.42 -10.83 4.73
C VAL A 31 3.48 -9.33 4.99
N ILE A 32 2.86 -8.53 4.12
CA ILE A 32 2.75 -7.08 4.25
C ILE A 32 1.30 -6.70 4.04
N TRP A 33 0.78 -5.84 4.92
CA TRP A 33 -0.55 -5.26 4.77
C TRP A 33 -0.43 -3.81 4.33
N GLY A 34 -1.34 -3.37 3.46
CA GLY A 34 -1.46 -1.99 3.00
C GLY A 34 -2.85 -1.47 3.35
N VAL A 35 -2.92 -0.25 3.87
CA VAL A 35 -4.15 0.35 4.40
C VAL A 35 -4.31 1.78 3.88
N ASP A 36 -5.30 2.00 3.01
CA ASP A 36 -5.76 3.34 2.65
C ASP A 36 -6.90 3.73 3.60
N VAL A 37 -6.77 4.87 4.29
CA VAL A 37 -7.69 5.31 5.33
C VAL A 37 -8.46 6.53 4.87
N ALA A 38 -9.77 6.38 4.70
CA ALA A 38 -10.70 7.47 4.44
C ALA A 38 -11.58 7.75 5.67
N ARG A 39 -12.15 8.97 5.74
CA ARG A 39 -13.05 9.39 6.83
C ARG A 39 -14.36 9.93 6.29
N PHE A 40 -15.47 9.25 6.62
CA PHE A 40 -16.84 9.69 6.33
C PHE A 40 -17.07 10.09 4.84
N GLY A 41 -18.33 10.35 4.47
CA GLY A 41 -18.67 10.70 3.08
C GLY A 41 -18.60 9.51 2.11
N ASP A 42 -18.25 9.81 0.85
CA ASP A 42 -18.31 8.86 -0.27
C ASP A 42 -17.00 8.08 -0.50
N ASP A 43 -16.04 8.17 0.43
CA ASP A 43 -14.77 7.43 0.36
C ASP A 43 -14.73 6.31 1.42
N SER A 44 -14.07 5.21 1.05
CA SER A 44 -13.92 3.99 1.84
C SER A 44 -12.50 3.83 2.37
N SER A 45 -12.35 3.16 3.51
CA SER A 45 -11.06 2.62 3.95
C SER A 45 -10.89 1.22 3.39
N ALA A 46 -9.67 0.83 3.05
CA ALA A 46 -9.38 -0.48 2.47
C ALA A 46 -8.15 -1.14 3.11
N LEU A 47 -8.17 -2.49 3.20
CA LEU A 47 -7.07 -3.32 3.69
C LEU A 47 -6.71 -4.38 2.64
N ALA A 48 -5.48 -4.31 2.13
CA ALA A 48 -4.91 -5.29 1.24
C ALA A 48 -3.83 -6.12 1.94
N LYS A 49 -3.69 -7.39 1.54
CA LYS A 49 -2.73 -8.34 2.13
C LYS A 49 -1.91 -9.00 1.03
N ARG A 50 -0.58 -8.94 1.12
CA ARG A 50 0.34 -9.52 0.14
C ARG A 50 1.40 -10.37 0.84
N LYS A 51 1.76 -11.51 0.23
CA LYS A 51 2.92 -12.33 0.61
C LYS A 51 3.79 -12.55 -0.62
N GLY A 52 4.91 -11.85 -0.70
CA GLY A 52 5.81 -11.92 -1.85
C GLY A 52 5.08 -11.67 -3.17
N ASN A 53 4.96 -12.71 -3.98
CA ASN A 53 4.36 -12.69 -5.31
C ASN A 53 2.85 -13.00 -5.32
N HIS A 54 2.18 -13.06 -4.17
CA HIS A 54 0.74 -13.31 -4.08
C HIS A 54 -0.01 -12.20 -3.34
N GLN A 55 -1.12 -11.73 -3.92
CA GLN A 55 -2.21 -11.16 -3.14
C GLN A 55 -2.93 -12.30 -2.41
N LEU A 56 -3.08 -12.19 -1.09
CA LEU A 56 -3.56 -13.31 -0.27
C LEU A 56 -5.09 -13.49 -0.30
N ALA A 57 -5.82 -12.40 -0.52
CA ALA A 57 -7.27 -12.37 -0.56
C ALA A 57 -7.74 -11.09 -1.30
N PRO A 58 -9.01 -11.04 -1.75
CA PRO A 58 -9.62 -9.79 -2.19
C PRO A 58 -9.45 -8.68 -1.14
N VAL A 59 -9.30 -7.45 -1.60
CA VAL A 59 -9.15 -6.28 -0.73
C VAL A 59 -10.42 -6.08 0.09
N GLU A 60 -10.26 -5.95 1.40
CA GLU A 60 -11.38 -5.66 2.29
C GLU A 60 -11.67 -4.17 2.28
N GLU A 61 -12.95 -3.79 2.17
CA GLU A 61 -13.38 -2.40 2.11
C GLU A 61 -14.40 -2.07 3.21
N TRP A 62 -14.24 -0.90 3.84
CA TRP A 62 -15.09 -0.42 4.92
C TRP A 62 -15.54 1.02 4.71
N TRP A 63 -16.84 1.24 4.87
CA TRP A 63 -17.48 2.53 4.66
C TRP A 63 -17.88 3.19 5.98
N GLY A 64 -17.77 4.52 6.03
CA GLY A 64 -18.29 5.33 7.15
C GLY A 64 -17.64 5.05 8.51
N LYS A 65 -16.40 4.58 8.53
CA LYS A 65 -15.65 4.32 9.77
C LYS A 65 -14.85 5.54 10.20
N ASP A 66 -14.81 5.78 11.51
CA ASP A 66 -13.81 6.68 12.08
C ASP A 66 -12.44 5.99 12.22
N THR A 67 -11.42 6.76 12.61
CA THR A 67 -10.05 6.26 12.78
C THR A 67 -9.96 5.14 13.83
N MET A 68 -10.74 5.23 14.92
CA MET A 68 -10.69 4.27 16.02
C MET A 68 -11.38 2.95 15.64
N GLN A 69 -12.50 3.03 14.94
CA GLN A 69 -13.19 1.89 14.37
C GLN A 69 -12.31 1.19 13.33
N THR A 70 -11.65 1.95 12.45
CA THR A 70 -10.71 1.41 11.46
C THR A 70 -9.54 0.69 12.11
N ALA A 71 -8.91 1.30 13.13
CA ALA A 71 -7.86 0.65 13.90
C ALA A 71 -8.35 -0.63 14.61
N GLY A 72 -9.59 -0.61 15.11
CA GLY A 72 -10.23 -1.79 15.71
C GLY A 72 -10.44 -2.94 14.71
N LEU A 73 -10.85 -2.64 13.48
CA LEU A 73 -11.01 -3.63 12.41
C LEU A 73 -9.66 -4.26 12.03
N ILE A 74 -8.62 -3.45 11.86
CA ILE A 74 -7.27 -3.93 11.57
C ILE A 74 -6.73 -4.80 12.71
N LYS A 75 -6.97 -4.40 13.97
CA LYS A 75 -6.58 -5.20 15.13
C LYS A 75 -7.31 -6.53 15.20
N ALA A 76 -8.61 -6.54 14.92
CA ALA A 76 -9.40 -7.76 14.89
C ALA A 76 -8.89 -8.72 13.80
N GLU A 77 -8.50 -8.19 12.65
CA GLU A 77 -7.91 -9.00 11.58
C GLU A 77 -6.54 -9.55 11.96
N TRP A 78 -5.69 -8.74 12.60
CA TRP A 78 -4.40 -9.18 13.15
C TRP A 78 -4.56 -10.31 14.19
N ASP A 79 -5.56 -10.21 15.06
CA ASP A 79 -5.81 -11.21 16.10
C ASP A 79 -6.30 -12.54 15.54
N LYS A 80 -7.09 -12.49 14.45
CA LYS A 80 -7.55 -13.68 13.72
C LYS A 80 -6.44 -14.33 12.89
N THR A 81 -5.44 -13.56 12.47
CA THR A 81 -4.34 -14.05 11.64
C THR A 81 -3.37 -14.91 12.46
N PRO A 82 -3.08 -16.16 12.04
CA PRO A 82 -2.09 -17.02 12.70
C PRO A 82 -0.73 -16.33 12.81
N GLU A 83 0.01 -16.58 13.89
CA GLU A 83 1.28 -15.87 14.16
C GLU A 83 2.30 -16.02 13.02
N SER A 84 2.35 -17.19 12.38
CA SER A 84 3.21 -17.49 11.23
C SER A 84 2.81 -16.78 9.92
N GLU A 85 1.63 -16.18 9.87
CA GLU A 85 1.07 -15.47 8.73
C GLU A 85 0.85 -13.97 9.00
N ARG A 86 1.17 -13.51 10.21
CA ARG A 86 1.02 -12.09 10.57
C ARG A 86 1.96 -11.22 9.73
N PRO A 87 1.51 -10.01 9.37
CA PRO A 87 2.34 -9.11 8.60
C PRO A 87 3.56 -8.67 9.39
N VAL A 88 4.71 -8.60 8.73
CA VAL A 88 5.90 -7.94 9.30
C VAL A 88 5.76 -6.41 9.29
N SER A 89 4.80 -5.90 8.51
CA SER A 89 4.45 -4.48 8.45
C SER A 89 3.03 -4.24 7.97
N ILE A 90 2.38 -3.26 8.61
CA ILE A 90 1.09 -2.69 8.22
C ILE A 90 1.38 -1.25 7.76
N ASN A 91 1.39 -1.04 6.45
CA ASN A 91 1.69 0.24 5.82
C ASN A 91 0.38 1.05 5.66
N VAL A 92 0.29 2.20 6.33
CA VAL A 92 -0.93 3.03 6.37
C VAL A 92 -0.66 4.37 5.70
N ASP A 93 -1.48 4.81 4.74
CA ASP A 93 -1.36 6.16 4.17
C ASP A 93 -1.67 7.24 5.22
N VAL A 94 -0.75 8.18 5.40
CA VAL A 94 -0.86 9.27 6.39
C VAL A 94 -1.11 10.66 5.80
N ILE A 95 -1.25 10.83 4.47
CA ILE A 95 -1.56 12.16 3.89
C ILE A 95 -2.87 12.71 4.47
N GLY A 96 -3.88 11.84 4.60
CA GLY A 96 -5.21 12.18 5.10
C GLY A 96 -5.31 12.02 6.62
N ILE A 97 -6.22 11.13 7.04
CA ILE A 97 -6.53 10.92 8.46
C ILE A 97 -5.85 9.69 9.06
N GLY A 98 -5.04 8.97 8.28
CA GLY A 98 -4.44 7.70 8.70
C GLY A 98 -3.42 7.81 9.83
N ALA A 99 -2.89 9.00 10.12
CA ALA A 99 -1.97 9.21 11.25
C ALA A 99 -2.57 8.75 12.59
N GLY A 100 -3.87 9.00 12.83
CA GLY A 100 -4.54 8.53 14.04
C GLY A 100 -4.69 7.01 14.13
N VAL A 101 -4.83 6.33 12.97
CA VAL A 101 -4.82 4.87 12.90
C VAL A 101 -3.43 4.34 13.22
N VAL A 102 -2.38 4.95 12.65
CA VAL A 102 -0.98 4.60 12.93
C VAL A 102 -0.68 4.70 14.42
N ASP A 103 -1.01 5.84 15.05
CA ASP A 103 -0.75 6.04 16.48
C ASP A 103 -1.44 4.99 17.34
N ARG A 104 -2.71 4.69 17.03
CA ARG A 104 -3.46 3.67 17.77
C ARG A 104 -2.90 2.26 17.57
N LEU A 105 -2.52 1.88 16.35
CA LEU A 105 -1.93 0.56 16.08
C LEU A 105 -0.55 0.42 16.73
N LYS A 106 0.26 1.49 16.79
CA LYS A 106 1.53 1.52 17.54
C LYS A 106 1.30 1.32 19.04
N GLU A 107 0.31 2.00 19.61
CA GLU A 107 -0.05 1.84 21.03
C GLU A 107 -0.45 0.39 21.36
N LEU A 108 -1.14 -0.28 20.43
CA LEU A 108 -1.52 -1.69 20.55
C LEU A 108 -0.38 -2.68 20.28
N GLY A 109 0.83 -2.20 19.95
CA GLY A 109 2.01 -3.03 19.72
C GLY A 109 2.06 -3.71 18.35
N LEU A 110 1.30 -3.24 17.36
CA LEU A 110 1.32 -3.78 16.00
C LEU A 110 2.49 -3.20 15.18
N PRO A 111 3.03 -3.95 14.21
CA PRO A 111 4.14 -3.49 13.37
C PRO A 111 3.62 -2.53 12.28
N VAL A 112 3.26 -1.32 12.67
CA VAL A 112 2.65 -0.34 11.76
C VAL A 112 3.66 0.73 11.31
N ASN A 113 3.59 1.06 10.02
CA ASN A 113 4.38 2.10 9.38
C ASN A 113 3.45 3.12 8.72
N GLY A 114 3.66 4.40 9.01
CA GLY A 114 2.97 5.48 8.31
C GLY A 114 3.70 5.80 7.01
N VAL A 115 2.99 5.81 5.89
CA VAL A 115 3.52 6.07 4.55
C VAL A 115 2.93 7.37 4.05
N ASN A 116 3.78 8.37 3.83
CA ASN A 116 3.33 9.65 3.27
C ASN A 116 3.47 9.63 1.75
N VAL A 117 2.44 9.18 1.03
CA VAL A 117 2.53 8.98 -0.42
C VAL A 117 2.60 10.30 -1.23
N ALA A 118 2.49 11.46 -0.58
CA ALA A 118 2.62 12.78 -1.17
C ALA A 118 4.06 13.29 -1.17
N GLU A 119 4.95 12.64 -0.41
CA GLU A 119 6.36 12.96 -0.42
C GLU A 119 6.97 12.70 -1.81
N ALA A 120 8.05 13.42 -2.08
CA ALA A 120 8.88 13.10 -3.23
C ALA A 120 9.37 11.65 -3.10
N GLU A 121 9.47 10.96 -4.24
CA GLU A 121 10.13 9.66 -4.33
C GLU A 121 11.45 9.66 -3.55
N ALA A 122 11.61 8.67 -2.68
CA ALA A 122 12.74 8.59 -1.76
C ALA A 122 13.97 7.98 -2.45
N VAL A 123 14.69 8.80 -3.23
CA VAL A 123 15.97 8.41 -3.84
C VAL A 123 17.15 9.12 -3.18
N ASN A 124 18.27 8.41 -3.01
CA ASN A 124 19.48 8.91 -2.38
C ASN A 124 20.10 10.11 -3.13
N ALA A 125 19.82 10.28 -4.42
CA ALA A 125 20.23 11.42 -5.22
C ALA A 125 19.07 11.97 -6.06
N LYS A 126 18.91 13.30 -6.06
CA LYS A 126 17.87 14.02 -6.83
C LYS A 126 17.89 13.71 -8.34
N ALA A 127 19.04 13.32 -8.88
CA ALA A 127 19.23 13.04 -10.31
C ALA A 127 18.66 11.68 -10.75
N ASP A 128 18.46 10.75 -9.82
CA ASP A 128 17.96 9.39 -10.11
C ASP A 128 16.44 9.28 -9.91
N ARG A 129 15.78 10.40 -9.59
CA ARG A 129 14.35 10.45 -9.37
C ARG A 129 13.60 10.26 -10.68
N GLN A 130 12.71 9.29 -10.71
CA GLN A 130 11.88 8.96 -11.88
C GLN A 130 10.43 9.41 -11.69
N PHE A 131 9.97 9.49 -10.44
CA PHE A 131 8.57 9.71 -10.08
C PHE A 131 8.35 11.04 -9.37
N ASN A 132 7.21 11.66 -9.67
CA ASN A 132 6.84 12.93 -9.08
C ASN A 132 6.48 12.80 -7.59
N ARG A 133 5.97 11.67 -7.13
CA ARG A 133 5.71 11.39 -5.70
C ARG A 133 5.87 9.91 -5.41
N LEU A 134 5.99 9.55 -4.13
CA LEU A 134 5.99 8.14 -3.69
C LEU A 134 4.74 7.40 -4.17
N ARG A 135 3.55 8.03 -4.22
CA ARG A 135 2.36 7.40 -4.83
C ARG A 135 2.64 6.95 -6.26
N ASP A 136 3.25 7.81 -7.06
CA ASP A 136 3.51 7.55 -8.48
C ASP A 136 4.51 6.38 -8.63
N GLU A 137 5.51 6.30 -7.74
CA GLU A 137 6.45 5.17 -7.62
C GLU A 137 5.75 3.85 -7.22
N LEU A 138 4.86 3.88 -6.21
CA LEU A 138 4.14 2.68 -5.76
C LEU A 138 3.27 2.10 -6.87
N TRP A 139 2.56 2.95 -7.60
CA TRP A 139 1.81 2.57 -8.81
C TRP A 139 2.70 1.88 -9.84
N TRP A 140 3.92 2.38 -10.04
CA TRP A 140 4.88 1.77 -10.95
C TRP A 140 5.42 0.42 -10.43
N LYS A 141 5.73 0.32 -9.14
CA LYS A 141 6.12 -0.96 -8.51
C LYS A 141 5.02 -2.02 -8.65
N GLY A 142 3.75 -1.63 -8.51
CA GLY A 142 2.62 -2.51 -8.76
C GLY A 142 2.52 -2.98 -10.22
N ARG A 143 2.79 -2.07 -11.16
CA ARG A 143 2.90 -2.40 -12.59
C ARG A 143 4.03 -3.40 -12.85
N GLU A 144 5.24 -3.13 -12.37
CA GLU A 144 6.41 -4.01 -12.54
C GLU A 144 6.18 -5.39 -11.93
N TRP A 145 5.53 -5.46 -10.77
CA TRP A 145 5.16 -6.72 -10.14
C TRP A 145 4.23 -7.57 -11.03
N LEU A 146 3.28 -6.94 -11.74
CA LEU A 146 2.42 -7.64 -12.71
C LEU A 146 3.17 -8.02 -14.00
N GLU A 147 4.07 -7.15 -14.46
CA GLU A 147 4.90 -7.36 -15.66
C GLU A 147 5.95 -8.46 -15.48
N ALA A 148 6.34 -8.78 -14.25
CA ALA A 148 7.24 -9.89 -13.93
C ALA A 148 6.66 -11.27 -14.29
N LYS A 149 5.32 -11.37 -14.40
CA LYS A 149 4.57 -12.58 -14.81
C LYS A 149 4.80 -13.81 -13.92
N ASP A 150 5.37 -13.64 -12.74
CA ASP A 150 5.61 -14.65 -11.70
C ASP A 150 4.77 -14.37 -10.44
N CYS A 151 3.61 -13.75 -10.64
CA CYS A 151 2.72 -13.27 -9.58
C CYS A 151 1.30 -13.80 -9.71
N HIS A 152 0.55 -13.77 -8.61
CA HIS A 152 -0.86 -14.15 -8.53
C HIS A 152 -1.69 -13.06 -7.86
N LEU A 153 -2.70 -12.54 -8.59
CA LEU A 153 -3.74 -11.68 -8.03
C LEU A 153 -4.92 -12.52 -7.54
N ALA A 154 -5.54 -12.10 -6.44
CA ALA A 154 -6.77 -12.74 -5.98
C ALA A 154 -7.92 -12.46 -6.97
N ASP A 155 -8.97 -13.29 -6.91
CA ASP A 155 -10.20 -13.09 -7.68
C ASP A 155 -10.99 -11.89 -7.13
N ASP A 156 -10.60 -10.69 -7.58
CA ASP A 156 -11.01 -9.40 -7.03
C ASP A 156 -11.25 -8.37 -8.16
N GLU A 157 -12.38 -8.55 -8.84
CA GLU A 157 -12.80 -7.72 -9.98
C GLU A 157 -12.86 -6.22 -9.66
N GLU A 158 -13.24 -5.85 -8.43
CA GLU A 158 -13.35 -4.44 -8.02
C GLU A 158 -11.97 -3.79 -7.90
N THR A 159 -10.99 -4.48 -7.31
CA THR A 159 -9.62 -3.97 -7.26
C THR A 159 -8.98 -3.93 -8.65
N ILE A 160 -9.26 -4.90 -9.53
CA ILE A 160 -8.78 -4.89 -10.92
C ILE A 160 -9.36 -3.70 -11.69
N ALA A 161 -10.66 -3.43 -11.52
CA ALA A 161 -11.30 -2.27 -12.13
C ALA A 161 -10.63 -0.96 -11.68
N GLU A 162 -10.28 -0.83 -10.39
CA GLU A 162 -9.57 0.34 -9.89
C GLU A 162 -8.12 0.45 -10.38
N LEU A 163 -7.38 -0.67 -10.49
CA LEU A 163 -6.00 -0.68 -10.96
C LEU A 163 -5.85 -0.26 -12.43
N THR A 164 -6.88 -0.49 -13.24
CA THR A 164 -6.78 -0.37 -14.71
C THR A 164 -7.27 0.96 -15.26
N VAL A 165 -7.85 1.82 -14.41
CA VAL A 165 -8.40 3.12 -14.83
C VAL A 165 -7.38 4.26 -14.81
N PRO A 166 -6.48 4.39 -13.81
CA PRO A 166 -5.55 5.51 -13.74
C PRO A 166 -4.57 5.53 -14.92
N THR A 167 -4.28 6.75 -15.35
CA THR A 167 -3.29 7.01 -16.40
C THR A 167 -2.05 7.70 -15.83
N TYR A 168 -0.96 7.74 -16.59
CA TYR A 168 0.21 8.55 -16.27
C TYR A 168 0.57 9.50 -17.40
N SER A 169 1.32 10.53 -17.02
CA SER A 169 1.93 11.51 -17.91
C SER A 169 3.39 11.78 -17.51
N VAL A 170 4.18 12.29 -18.45
CA VAL A 170 5.54 12.76 -18.18
C VAL A 170 5.49 14.28 -18.04
N LEU A 171 5.93 14.78 -16.89
CA LEU A 171 5.97 16.20 -16.59
C LEU A 171 7.11 16.91 -17.35
N SER A 172 7.08 18.23 -17.40
CA SER A 172 8.13 19.04 -18.07
C SER A 172 9.52 18.90 -17.44
N ASN A 173 9.60 18.42 -16.20
CA ASN A 173 10.85 18.09 -15.52
C ASN A 173 11.31 16.63 -15.75
N GLY A 174 10.62 15.89 -16.63
CA GLY A 174 10.93 14.50 -16.97
C GLY A 174 10.38 13.45 -15.99
N LEU A 175 9.75 13.86 -14.89
CA LEU A 175 9.21 12.92 -13.90
C LEU A 175 7.86 12.33 -14.34
N ILE A 176 7.64 11.07 -14.00
CA ILE A 176 6.36 10.38 -14.19
C ILE A 176 5.38 10.84 -13.10
N LYS A 177 4.17 11.22 -13.52
CA LYS A 177 3.04 11.53 -12.63
C LYS A 177 1.89 10.60 -12.95
N VAL A 178 1.39 9.89 -11.94
CA VAL A 178 0.15 9.12 -12.03
C VAL A 178 -1.02 10.01 -11.65
N GLU A 179 -2.13 9.84 -12.36
CA GLU A 179 -3.38 10.55 -12.11
C GLU A 179 -3.81 10.44 -10.65
N GLY A 180 -4.03 11.59 -10.00
CA GLY A 180 -4.41 11.65 -8.59
C GLY A 180 -5.91 11.51 -8.36
N LYS A 181 -6.31 11.27 -7.10
CA LYS A 181 -7.73 11.20 -6.67
C LYS A 181 -8.58 12.39 -7.18
N PRO A 182 -8.12 13.67 -7.12
CA PRO A 182 -8.90 14.79 -7.65
C PRO A 182 -9.10 14.76 -9.17
N GLU A 183 -8.11 14.28 -9.92
CA GLU A 183 -8.16 14.19 -11.39
C GLU A 183 -9.14 13.08 -11.82
N LEU A 184 -9.09 11.92 -11.14
CA LEU A 184 -10.06 10.84 -11.32
C LEU A 184 -11.49 11.31 -11.02
N LYS A 185 -11.68 12.02 -9.90
CA LYS A 185 -12.99 12.57 -9.52
C LYS A 185 -13.52 13.57 -10.55
N ALA A 186 -12.66 14.42 -11.10
CA ALA A 186 -13.05 15.35 -12.15
C ALA A 186 -13.52 14.64 -13.44
N ARG A 187 -13.07 13.41 -13.68
CA ARG A 187 -13.54 12.53 -14.78
C ARG A 187 -14.77 11.70 -14.42
N GLY A 188 -15.33 11.85 -13.22
CA GLY A 188 -16.44 11.02 -12.73
C GLY A 188 -16.03 9.60 -12.32
N VAL A 189 -14.74 9.35 -12.13
CA VAL A 189 -14.22 8.08 -11.60
C VAL A 189 -14.11 8.20 -10.08
N LYS A 190 -14.54 7.16 -9.36
CA LYS A 190 -14.39 7.08 -7.90
C LYS A 190 -12.91 7.01 -7.49
N SER A 191 -12.63 7.34 -6.24
CA SER A 191 -11.28 7.18 -5.68
C SER A 191 -10.89 5.69 -5.68
N PRO A 192 -9.68 5.32 -6.15
CA PRO A 192 -9.26 3.93 -6.26
C PRO A 192 -8.69 3.42 -4.93
N ASN A 193 -9.50 3.39 -3.88
CA ASN A 193 -9.05 3.14 -2.51
C ASN A 193 -8.53 1.71 -2.31
N ARG A 194 -9.11 0.72 -3.01
CA ARG A 194 -8.66 -0.68 -2.96
C ARG A 194 -7.31 -0.84 -3.65
N ALA A 195 -7.16 -0.23 -4.83
CA ALA A 195 -5.89 -0.20 -5.54
C ALA A 195 -4.81 0.53 -4.73
N ASP A 196 -5.10 1.73 -4.19
CA ASP A 196 -4.15 2.47 -3.36
C ASP A 196 -3.74 1.64 -2.10
N ALA A 197 -4.67 0.94 -1.45
CA ALA A 197 -4.36 0.02 -0.35
C ALA A 197 -3.47 -1.16 -0.78
N TRP A 198 -3.73 -1.77 -1.95
CA TRP A 198 -2.88 -2.82 -2.50
C TRP A 198 -1.47 -2.32 -2.82
N LEU A 199 -1.36 -1.11 -3.38
CA LEU A 199 -0.10 -0.48 -3.73
C LEU A 199 0.75 -0.11 -2.51
N LEU A 200 0.12 0.23 -1.38
CA LEU A 200 0.82 0.45 -0.11
C LEU A 200 1.57 -0.80 0.38
N THR A 201 1.20 -2.01 -0.07
CA THR A 201 1.97 -3.22 0.26
C THR A 201 3.37 -3.23 -0.37
N PHE A 202 3.64 -2.39 -1.38
CA PHE A 202 4.95 -2.23 -2.02
C PHE A 202 5.80 -1.12 -1.41
N ALA A 203 5.25 -0.35 -0.45
CA ALA A 203 6.03 0.64 0.27
C ALA A 203 7.12 -0.06 1.07
N GLU A 204 8.37 0.38 0.84
CA GLU A 204 9.53 -0.20 1.49
C GLU A 204 9.43 0.00 3.00
N LEU A 205 9.85 -1.03 3.74
CA LEU A 205 9.94 -0.98 5.18
C LEU A 205 10.93 0.12 5.56
N GLY A 206 10.44 1.28 5.99
CA GLY A 206 11.23 2.18 6.82
C GLY A 206 11.83 1.33 7.93
N ALA A 207 13.16 1.36 8.08
CA ALA A 207 13.89 0.43 8.94
C ALA A 207 13.15 0.19 10.27
N PRO A 208 12.96 -1.08 10.70
CA PRO A 208 12.14 -1.36 11.87
C PRO A 208 12.67 -0.58 13.08
N PRO A 209 11.79 -0.08 13.98
CA PRO A 209 12.23 0.57 15.19
C PRO A 209 13.19 -0.37 15.92
N ARG A 210 14.42 0.11 16.18
CA ARG A 210 15.41 -0.68 16.91
C ARG A 210 14.80 -1.10 18.25
N PRO A 211 14.90 -2.38 18.64
CA PRO A 211 14.42 -2.81 19.94
C PRO A 211 15.10 -1.95 21.03
N PRO A 212 14.38 -1.55 22.09
CA PRO A 212 14.96 -0.80 23.18
C PRO A 212 16.17 -1.56 23.73
N LYS A 213 17.31 -0.87 23.89
CA LYS A 213 18.49 -1.47 24.51
C LYS A 213 18.08 -2.00 25.89
N PRO A 214 18.46 -3.24 26.26
CA PRO A 214 18.24 -3.72 27.62
C PRO A 214 18.81 -2.70 28.60
N LEU A 215 18.00 -2.28 29.57
CA LEU A 215 18.47 -1.47 30.68
C LEU A 215 19.64 -2.20 31.31
N LYS A 216 20.84 -1.60 31.24
CA LYS A 216 22.02 -2.13 31.94
C LYS A 216 21.63 -2.25 33.41
N GLN A 217 21.48 -3.47 33.90
CA GLN A 217 21.36 -3.71 35.33
C GLN A 217 22.63 -3.12 35.97
N ARG A 218 22.44 -2.05 36.74
CA ARG A 218 23.51 -1.53 37.60
C ARG A 218 23.73 -2.60 38.65
N ASN A 219 24.80 -3.37 38.53
CA ASN A 219 25.28 -4.23 39.60
C ASN A 219 25.51 -3.33 40.83
N ARG A 220 24.60 -3.41 41.81
CA ARG A 220 24.86 -2.95 43.16
C ARG A 220 25.93 -3.89 43.71
N VAL A 221 27.17 -3.42 43.70
CA VAL A 221 28.21 -4.00 44.55
C VAL A 221 27.77 -3.69 45.98
N LEU A 222 27.33 -4.72 46.70
CA LEU A 222 27.17 -4.67 48.14
C LEU A 222 28.58 -4.69 48.74
N ALA A 223 28.94 -3.61 49.41
CA ALA A 223 30.03 -3.52 50.36
C ALA A 223 29.45 -3.02 51.69
#